data_AF-A0A8J1JH88-F1
#
_entry.id   AF-A0A8J1JH88-F1
#
_cell.length_a   1.000
_cell.length_b   1.000
_cell.length_c   1.000
_cell.angle_alpha   90.00
_cell.angle_beta   90.00
_cell.angle_gamma   90.00
#
_symmetry.space_group_name_H-M   'P 1'
#
loop_
_entity.id
_entity.type
_entity.pdbx_description
1 polymer ?
#
loop_
_entity_poly.entity_id
_entity_poly.type
_entity_poly.pdbx_seq_one_letter_code
_entity_poly.pdbx_strand_id
1 'polypeptide(L)'
;MAEGEPPYAEEERVKDLILNNNSPQLRSNTWSPCFVSFLDSCLKKDPTERWSAKELLQHPFITGLPPTKTIRAEIKEHLRAQHNWPEKKRLRRAARWAIKHLWRACDICAETSTEGKEAQQLALEGFS
;
A
#
# COMPACT_ATOMS: atom_id res chain seq x y z
N MET A 1 5.53 -0.30 -0.36
CA MET A 1 6.52 0.80 -0.35
C MET A 1 5.86 2.12 -0.69
N ALA A 2 5.40 2.33 -1.93
CA ALA A 2 4.77 3.57 -2.37
C ALA A 2 3.52 3.94 -1.54
N GLU A 3 2.57 3.01 -1.41
CA GLU A 3 1.28 3.25 -0.73
C GLU A 3 1.23 2.66 0.69
N GLY A 4 2.36 2.13 1.18
CA GLY A 4 2.44 1.46 2.49
C GLY A 4 1.87 0.04 2.52
N GLU A 5 0.87 -0.28 1.70
CA GLU A 5 0.20 -1.59 1.64
C GLU A 5 0.17 -2.13 0.21
N PRO A 6 0.13 -3.47 0.02
CA PRO A 6 -0.01 -4.06 -1.30
C PRO A 6 -1.46 -3.92 -1.84
N PRO A 7 -1.66 -4.07 -3.16
CA PRO A 7 -3.00 -4.28 -3.71
C PRO A 7 -3.67 -5.50 -3.06
N TYR A 8 -4.98 -5.42 -2.82
CA TYR A 8 -5.77 -6.50 -2.22
C TYR A 8 -5.36 -6.92 -0.80
N ALA A 9 -4.73 -6.03 -0.01
CA ALA A 9 -4.22 -6.35 1.32
C ALA A 9 -5.28 -6.92 2.30
N GLU A 10 -6.56 -6.55 2.12
CA GLU A 10 -7.67 -6.98 2.97
C GLU A 10 -8.52 -8.10 2.35
N GLU A 11 -8.20 -8.51 1.13
CA GLU A 11 -9.01 -9.48 0.40
C GLU A 11 -8.64 -10.90 0.80
N GLU A 12 -9.63 -11.75 1.03
CA GLU A 12 -9.39 -13.15 1.40
C GLU A 12 -8.88 -13.98 0.20
N ARG A 13 -9.37 -13.68 -1.01
CA ARG A 13 -9.11 -14.46 -2.23
C ARG A 13 -8.16 -13.75 -3.21
N VAL A 14 -7.04 -13.25 -2.69
CA VAL A 14 -6.04 -12.47 -3.46
C VAL A 14 -5.59 -13.17 -4.75
N LYS A 15 -5.38 -14.49 -4.71
CA LYS A 15 -4.90 -15.25 -5.89
C LYS A 15 -5.88 -15.16 -7.06
N ASP A 16 -7.17 -15.35 -6.78
CA ASP A 16 -8.22 -15.32 -7.80
C ASP A 16 -8.31 -13.92 -8.42
N LEU A 17 -8.21 -12.87 -7.60
CA LEU A 17 -8.20 -11.48 -8.06
C LEU A 17 -6.98 -11.17 -8.95
N ILE A 18 -5.78 -11.63 -8.58
CA ILE A 18 -4.57 -11.44 -9.39
C ILE A 18 -4.70 -12.16 -10.74
N LEU A 19 -5.29 -13.36 -10.76
CA LEU A 19 -5.44 -14.17 -11.98
C LEU A 19 -6.52 -13.63 -12.92
N ASN A 20 -7.59 -13.03 -12.40
CA ASN A 20 -8.73 -12.62 -13.21
C ASN A 20 -8.74 -11.12 -13.57
N ASN A 21 -8.17 -10.26 -12.74
CA ASN A 21 -8.20 -8.81 -12.96
C ASN A 21 -6.99 -8.30 -13.76
N ASN A 22 -7.10 -7.09 -14.29
CA ASN A 22 -5.96 -6.40 -14.90
C ASN A 22 -4.87 -6.12 -13.86
N SER A 23 -3.66 -5.85 -14.36
CA SER A 23 -2.53 -5.47 -13.52
C SER A 23 -2.88 -4.28 -12.62
N PRO A 24 -2.54 -4.33 -11.32
CA PRO A 24 -2.90 -3.27 -10.40
C PRO A 24 -2.16 -1.98 -10.75
N GLN A 25 -2.83 -0.86 -10.53
CA GLN A 25 -2.31 0.49 -10.76
C GLN A 25 -2.21 1.23 -9.43
N LEU A 26 -1.37 2.27 -9.39
CA LEU A 26 -1.28 3.15 -8.23
C LEU A 26 -2.62 3.88 -8.04
N ARG A 27 -3.09 4.00 -6.78
CA ARG A 27 -4.34 4.69 -6.42
C ARG A 27 -4.23 6.20 -6.53
N SER A 28 -3.04 6.74 -6.26
CA SER A 28 -2.77 8.18 -6.27
C SER A 28 -2.08 8.60 -7.57
N ASN A 29 -2.43 9.79 -8.06
CA ASN A 29 -1.81 10.38 -9.26
C ASN A 29 -0.58 11.26 -8.93
N THR A 30 -0.11 11.24 -7.67
CA THR A 30 1.03 12.04 -7.19
C THR A 30 2.39 11.51 -7.62
N TRP A 31 2.43 10.33 -8.26
CA TRP A 31 3.65 9.63 -8.60
C TRP A 31 4.22 10.11 -9.94
N SER A 32 5.55 10.07 -10.08
CA SER A 32 6.19 10.50 -11.32
C SER A 32 5.83 9.56 -12.48
N PRO A 33 5.66 10.06 -13.72
CA PRO A 33 5.39 9.21 -14.87
C PRO A 33 6.44 8.11 -15.09
N CYS A 34 7.70 8.42 -14.77
CA CYS A 34 8.80 7.48 -14.84
C CYS A 34 8.65 6.30 -13.85
N PHE A 35 8.14 6.56 -12.64
CA PHE A 35 7.86 5.51 -11.68
C PHE A 35 6.66 4.65 -12.09
N VAL A 36 5.58 5.28 -12.62
CA VAL A 36 4.41 4.56 -13.14
C VAL A 36 4.83 3.63 -14.29
N SER A 37 5.58 4.14 -15.27
CA SER A 37 6.12 3.35 -16.38
C SER A 37 6.97 2.17 -15.92
N PHE A 38 7.77 2.34 -14.87
CA PHE A 38 8.58 1.25 -14.31
C PHE A 38 7.70 0.13 -13.75
N LEU A 39 6.60 0.48 -13.05
CA LEU A 39 5.65 -0.51 -12.53
C LEU A 39 4.90 -1.23 -13.65
N ASP A 40 4.53 -0.52 -14.72
CA ASP A 40 3.89 -1.14 -15.88
C ASP A 40 4.77 -2.20 -16.53
N SER A 41 6.09 -1.95 -16.64
CA SER A 41 7.07 -2.95 -17.12
C SER A 41 7.20 -4.16 -16.17
N CYS A 42 7.10 -3.94 -14.85
CA CYS A 42 7.19 -5.02 -13.85
C CYS A 42 5.93 -5.89 -13.79
N LEU A 43 4.76 -5.25 -13.93
CA LEU A 43 3.46 -5.84 -13.64
C LEU A 43 2.74 -6.34 -14.90
N LYS A 44 3.44 -6.49 -16.03
CA LYS A 44 2.90 -7.16 -17.21
C LYS A 44 2.41 -8.57 -16.86
N LYS A 45 1.17 -8.86 -17.21
CA LYS A 45 0.50 -10.11 -16.86
C LYS A 45 1.03 -11.27 -17.69
N ASP A 46 1.21 -11.05 -18.99
CA ASP A 46 1.93 -11.96 -19.87
C ASP A 46 3.42 -11.99 -19.48
N PRO A 47 3.98 -13.17 -19.10
CA PRO A 47 5.39 -13.30 -18.78
C PRO A 47 6.32 -12.97 -19.95
N THR A 48 5.86 -13.09 -21.20
CA THR A 48 6.66 -12.79 -22.39
C THR A 48 6.80 -11.29 -22.66
N GLU A 49 5.81 -10.49 -22.25
CA GLU A 49 5.88 -9.02 -22.29
C GLU A 49 6.59 -8.43 -21.07
N ARG A 50 6.73 -9.20 -19.99
CA ARG A 50 7.32 -8.73 -18.73
C ARG A 50 8.83 -8.60 -18.87
N TRP A 51 9.33 -7.42 -18.53
CA TRP A 51 10.76 -7.15 -18.58
C TRP A 51 11.52 -8.01 -17.57
N SER A 52 12.65 -8.53 -18.01
CA SER A 52 13.62 -9.24 -17.17
C SER A 52 14.32 -8.27 -16.20
N ALA A 53 14.94 -8.82 -15.16
CA ALA A 53 15.72 -8.01 -14.22
C ALA A 53 16.84 -7.21 -14.91
N LYS A 54 17.46 -7.75 -15.97
CA LYS A 54 18.52 -7.07 -16.73
C LYS A 54 18.00 -5.87 -17.52
N GLU A 55 16.76 -5.95 -18.04
CA GLU A 55 16.10 -4.85 -18.73
C GLU A 55 15.59 -3.80 -17.74
N LEU A 56 15.01 -4.22 -16.62
CA LEU A 56 14.53 -3.33 -15.56
C LEU A 56 15.66 -2.47 -14.96
N LEU A 57 16.87 -3.01 -14.84
CA LEU A 57 18.05 -2.24 -14.40
C LEU A 57 18.46 -1.14 -15.38
N GLN A 58 18.03 -1.21 -16.64
CA GLN A 58 18.28 -0.19 -17.66
C GLN A 58 17.14 0.84 -17.75
N HIS A 59 16.02 0.62 -17.07
CA HIS A 59 14.87 1.51 -17.11
C HIS A 59 15.22 2.91 -16.54
N PRO A 60 14.72 4.02 -17.12
CA PRO A 60 15.03 5.39 -16.68
C PRO A 60 14.80 5.65 -15.19
N PHE A 61 13.81 4.98 -14.58
CA PHE A 61 13.53 5.08 -13.16
C PHE A 61 14.69 4.60 -12.27
N ILE A 62 15.44 3.59 -12.73
CA ILE A 62 16.57 3.01 -12.01
C ILE A 62 17.87 3.70 -12.39
N THR A 63 18.07 4.00 -13.68
CA THR A 63 19.30 4.63 -14.17
C THR A 63 19.40 6.11 -13.80
N GLY A 64 18.26 6.79 -13.63
CA GLY A 64 18.18 8.18 -13.20
C GLY A 64 18.27 8.39 -11.68
N LEU A 65 18.57 7.35 -10.89
CA LEU A 65 18.65 7.46 -9.44
C LEU A 65 19.87 8.29 -8.98
N PRO A 66 19.75 9.03 -7.87
CA PRO A 66 20.90 9.68 -7.27
C PRO A 66 21.95 8.66 -6.81
N PRO A 67 23.21 9.07 -6.64
CA PRO A 67 24.27 8.17 -6.22
C PRO A 67 23.90 7.41 -4.94
N THR A 68 24.23 6.12 -4.89
CA THR A 68 23.92 5.23 -3.75
C THR A 68 24.40 5.80 -2.41
N LYS A 69 25.48 6.59 -2.42
CA LYS A 69 25.99 7.27 -1.23
C LYS A 69 24.96 8.23 -0.63
N THR A 70 24.25 8.99 -1.45
CA THR A 70 23.22 9.96 -1.04
C THR A 70 22.03 9.23 -0.40
N ILE A 71 21.43 8.28 -1.12
CA ILE A 71 20.29 7.49 -0.63
C ILE A 71 20.65 6.77 0.68
N ARG A 72 21.84 6.18 0.76
CA ARG A 72 22.31 5.51 1.99
C ARG A 72 22.48 6.48 3.16
N ALA A 73 22.92 7.71 2.90
CA ALA A 73 23.02 8.74 3.94
C ALA A 73 21.64 9.14 4.47
N GLU A 74 20.68 9.37 3.58
CA GLU A 74 19.29 9.69 3.94
C GLU A 74 18.64 8.56 4.75
N ILE A 75 18.81 7.31 4.34
CA ILE A 75 18.32 6.14 5.09
C ILE A 75 18.96 6.09 6.49
N LYS A 76 20.28 6.28 6.59
CA LYS A 76 20.99 6.29 7.88
C LYS A 76 20.50 7.41 8.79
N GLU A 77 20.29 8.61 8.24
CA GLU A 77 19.76 9.75 8.99
C GLU A 77 18.35 9.45 9.50
N HIS A 78 17.48 8.90 8.66
CA HIS A 78 16.13 8.49 9.05
C HIS A 78 16.15 7.48 10.20
N LEU A 79 16.99 6.44 10.11
CA LEU A 79 17.12 5.43 11.16
C LEU A 79 17.62 6.02 12.48
N ARG A 80 18.57 6.97 12.44
CA ARG A 80 19.04 7.70 13.63
C ARG A 80 17.93 8.55 14.24
N ALA A 81 17.18 9.27 13.41
CA ALA A 81 16.06 10.09 13.87
C ALA A 81 14.93 9.25 14.49
N GLN A 82 14.72 8.03 13.99
CA GLN A 82 13.79 7.07 14.61
C GLN A 82 14.28 6.60 15.99
N HIS A 83 15.56 6.26 16.13
CA HIS A 83 16.12 5.84 17.41
C HIS A 83 16.09 6.96 18.47
N ASN A 84 16.37 8.20 18.07
CA ASN A 84 16.41 9.35 18.97
C ASN A 84 15.04 10.04 19.14
N TRP A 85 13.97 9.37 18.74
CA TRP A 85 12.63 9.93 18.80
C TRP A 85 12.16 10.01 20.28
N PRO A 86 11.74 11.18 20.79
CA PRO A 86 11.38 11.32 22.20
C PRO A 86 10.18 10.44 22.57
N GLU A 87 10.21 9.81 23.74
CA GLU A 87 9.25 8.77 24.15
C GLU A 87 7.78 9.17 23.95
N LYS A 88 7.39 10.38 24.38
CA LYS A 88 6.03 10.92 24.16
C LYS A 88 5.58 10.86 22.70
N LYS A 89 6.53 11.08 21.81
CA LYS A 89 6.32 11.22 20.39
C LYS A 89 6.26 9.78 19.80
N ARG A 90 6.98 8.79 20.37
CA ARG A 90 6.91 7.35 19.99
C ARG A 90 5.53 6.81 20.35
N LEU A 91 5.11 7.06 21.59
CA LEU A 91 3.77 6.72 22.09
C LEU A 91 2.66 7.32 21.22
N ARG A 92 2.76 8.59 20.82
CA ARG A 92 1.78 9.20 19.90
C ARG A 92 1.72 8.53 18.52
N ARG A 93 2.85 8.06 17.97
CA ARG A 93 2.85 7.30 16.71
C ARG A 93 2.27 5.90 16.91
N ALA A 94 2.66 5.21 17.97
CA ALA A 94 2.13 3.90 18.33
C ALA A 94 0.62 3.98 18.56
N ALA A 95 0.14 5.01 19.28
CA ALA A 95 -1.27 5.29 19.48
C ALA A 95 -1.99 5.59 18.17
N ARG A 96 -1.43 6.43 17.28
CA ARG A 96 -2.04 6.66 15.95
C ARG A 96 -2.07 5.41 15.09
N TRP A 97 -1.04 4.58 15.15
CA TRP A 97 -0.99 3.30 14.45
C TRP A 97 -2.05 2.35 15.01
N ALA A 98 -2.12 2.20 16.33
CA ALA A 98 -3.12 1.39 17.01
C ALA A 98 -4.54 1.88 16.70
N ILE A 99 -4.79 3.20 16.72
CA ILE A 99 -6.07 3.81 16.34
C ILE A 99 -6.38 3.48 14.87
N LYS A 100 -5.44 3.70 13.93
CA LYS A 100 -5.66 3.36 12.51
C LYS A 100 -6.03 1.88 12.35
N HIS A 101 -5.34 0.99 13.06
CA HIS A 101 -5.61 -0.46 13.00
C HIS A 101 -6.90 -0.86 13.72
N LEU A 102 -7.26 -0.21 14.82
CA LEU A 102 -8.53 -0.41 15.52
C LEU A 102 -9.72 0.05 14.69
N TRP A 103 -9.63 1.22 14.06
CA TRP A 103 -10.64 1.70 13.12
C TRP A 103 -10.82 0.70 11.97
N ARG A 104 -9.71 0.23 11.40
CA ARG A 104 -9.74 -0.78 10.35
C ARG A 104 -10.34 -2.12 10.81
N ALA A 105 -10.05 -2.55 12.04
CA ALA A 105 -10.67 -3.75 12.61
C ALA A 105 -12.17 -3.57 12.85
N CYS A 106 -12.61 -2.39 13.30
CA CYS A 106 -14.02 -2.08 13.47
C CYS A 106 -14.78 -2.05 12.13
N ASP A 107 -14.18 -1.51 11.06
CA ASP A 107 -14.77 -1.54 9.71
C ASP A 107 -14.93 -2.99 9.21
N ILE A 108 -13.93 -3.86 9.44
CA ILE A 108 -13.97 -5.28 9.10
C ILE A 108 -15.07 -6.04 9.87
N CYS A 109 -15.29 -5.71 11.15
CA CYS A 109 -16.36 -6.31 11.96
C CYS A 109 -17.77 -5.87 11.52
N ALA A 110 -17.92 -4.65 10.99
CA ALA A 110 -19.19 -4.15 10.48
C ALA A 110 -19.63 -4.87 9.18
N GLU A 111 -18.68 -5.29 8.33
CA GLU A 111 -18.97 -5.96 7.06
C GLU A 111 -19.25 -7.47 7.19
N THR A 112 -18.70 -8.11 8.22
CA THR A 112 -18.71 -9.57 8.40
C THR A 112 -19.80 -10.10 9.34
N SER A 113 -20.46 -9.23 10.13
CA SER A 113 -21.56 -9.66 10.99
C SER A 113 -22.90 -9.62 10.25
N THR A 114 -23.59 -10.76 10.18
CA THR A 114 -24.99 -10.87 9.75
C THR A 114 -25.93 -10.00 10.60
N GLU A 115 -25.59 -9.77 11.87
CA GLU A 115 -26.33 -8.85 12.77
C GLU A 115 -26.10 -7.38 12.41
N GLY A 116 -24.94 -7.03 11.84
CA GLY A 116 -24.62 -5.65 11.42
C GLY A 116 -25.47 -5.19 10.22
N LYS A 117 -25.72 -6.10 9.28
CA LYS A 117 -26.61 -5.85 8.13
C LYS A 117 -28.09 -5.81 8.55
N GLU A 118 -28.51 -6.65 9.49
CA GLU A 118 -29.88 -6.62 10.06
C GLU A 118 -30.14 -5.34 10.88
N ALA A 119 -29.15 -4.86 11.65
CA ALA A 119 -29.28 -3.60 12.39
C ALA A 119 -29.36 -2.38 11.46
N GLN A 120 -28.65 -2.38 10.32
CA GLN A 120 -28.78 -1.34 9.29
C GLN A 120 -30.12 -1.41 8.54
N GLN A 121 -30.64 -2.61 8.28
CA GLN A 121 -31.97 -2.81 7.68
C GLN A 121 -33.09 -2.33 8.63
N LEU A 122 -33.02 -2.69 9.92
CA LEU A 122 -33.98 -2.24 10.95
C LEU A 122 -33.96 -0.72 11.16
N ALA A 123 -32.79 -0.07 11.03
CA ALA A 123 -32.68 1.38 11.14
C ALA A 123 -33.27 2.14 9.94
N LEU A 124 -33.30 1.52 8.75
CA LEU A 124 -33.90 2.11 7.54
C LEU A 124 -35.41 1.89 7.46
N GLU A 125 -35.93 0.78 8.00
CA GLU A 125 -37.37 0.51 8.03
C GLU A 125 -38.11 1.20 9.19
N GLY A 126 -37.40 1.73 10.18
CA GLY A 126 -37.96 2.53 11.29
C GLY A 126 -38.30 3.99 10.93
N PHE A 127 -38.16 4.39 9.67
CA PHE A 127 -38.45 5.74 9.16
C PHE A 127 -39.56 5.78 8.11
N SER A 128 -40.50 4.82 8.13
CA SER A 128 -41.73 4.87 7.32
C SER A 128 -42.99 4.84 8.15
#